data_AF-A0A174T4Z9-F1
#
_entry.id   AF-A0A174T4Z9-F1
#
_cell.length_a   1.000
_cell.length_b   1.000
_cell.length_c   1.000
_cell.angle_alpha   90.00
_cell.angle_beta   90.00
_cell.angle_gamma   90.00
#
_symmetry.space_group_name_H-M   'P 1'
#
loop_
_entity.id
_entity.type
_entity.pdbx_description
1 polymer ?
#
loop_
_entity_poly.entity_id
_entity_poly.type
_entity_poly.pdbx_seq_one_letter_code
_entity_poly.pdbx_strand_id
1 'polypeptide(L)'
;MLNPEFAELVKVGKIYYNGQANENLDIAVMENRAGTLALKAMQIINELKRNWTDDSIDYWKALRELCLMRPTLSRKNVEQNSQYQLVYMCAPGEITAYSYEQEGDYNKNINIKFDGSLPQKMSEDEVHLKEIMQIPGVKALFEKHGYATSFVPNEFILTPPMFNNIYKGALGEVVGKYILEQYAGVTLQEMPPEFFELFDYTLGNGVYVDFKLWKETMLISAEEEKKNVLEKLDKCGGKRTVIINIMLDHNMQITSSDSGRIIEIPYLYRLDRKEIGTEIIAKINREGYLQ
;
A
#
# COMPACT_ATOMS: atom_id res chain seq x y z
N MET A 1 -6.71 28.51 -39.23
CA MET A 1 -6.88 27.34 -40.14
C MET A 1 -5.93 26.26 -39.64
N LEU A 2 -6.43 25.05 -39.36
CA LEU A 2 -5.58 23.93 -38.98
C LEU A 2 -4.73 23.50 -40.19
N ASN A 3 -3.46 23.16 -39.95
CA ASN A 3 -2.54 22.64 -40.96
C ASN A 3 -3.18 21.42 -41.68
N PRO A 4 -3.23 21.39 -43.03
CA PRO A 4 -3.76 20.27 -43.80
C PRO A 4 -3.20 18.90 -43.40
N GLU A 5 -1.89 18.81 -43.10
CA GLU A 5 -1.27 17.57 -42.66
C GLU A 5 -1.81 17.12 -41.29
N PHE A 6 -2.03 18.07 -40.38
CA PHE A 6 -2.58 17.78 -39.05
C PHE A 6 -4.05 17.38 -39.12
N ALA A 7 -4.82 17.99 -40.04
CA ALA A 7 -6.21 17.60 -40.28
C ALA A 7 -6.31 16.17 -40.83
N GLU A 8 -5.39 15.78 -41.71
CA GLU A 8 -5.31 14.43 -42.26
C GLU A 8 -4.89 13.41 -41.18
N LEU A 9 -3.94 13.78 -40.31
CA LEU A 9 -3.50 12.95 -39.18
C LEU A 9 -4.64 12.72 -38.16
N VAL A 10 -5.45 13.74 -37.89
CA VAL A 10 -6.65 13.64 -37.04
C VAL A 10 -7.75 12.79 -37.69
N LYS A 11 -7.92 12.87 -39.02
CA LYS A 11 -8.83 11.98 -39.76
C LYS A 11 -8.38 10.52 -39.71
N VAL A 12 -7.10 10.25 -39.95
CA VAL A 12 -6.53 8.91 -39.84
C VAL A 12 -6.67 8.38 -38.40
N GLY A 13 -6.43 9.23 -37.40
CA GLY A 13 -6.63 8.89 -35.99
C GLY A 13 -8.09 8.53 -35.64
N LYS A 14 -9.07 9.23 -36.23
CA LYS A 14 -10.50 8.90 -36.06
C LYS A 14 -10.91 7.62 -36.80
N ILE A 15 -10.31 7.31 -37.95
CA ILE A 15 -10.55 6.06 -38.67
C ILE A 15 -9.93 4.87 -37.91
N TYR A 16 -8.76 5.04 -37.30
CA TYR A 16 -8.17 4.06 -36.37
C TYR A 16 -9.05 3.81 -35.14
N TYR A 17 -9.73 4.86 -34.64
CA TYR A 17 -10.61 4.78 -33.47
C TYR A 17 -11.97 4.13 -33.76
N ASN A 18 -12.53 4.31 -34.97
CA ASN A 18 -13.88 3.85 -35.31
C ASN A 18 -13.91 2.59 -36.18
N GLY A 19 -12.77 2.08 -36.63
CA GLY A 19 -12.69 1.00 -37.64
C GLY A 19 -12.22 -0.38 -37.15
N GLN A 20 -11.80 -0.54 -35.89
CA GLN A 20 -11.37 -1.85 -35.38
C GLN A 20 -11.79 -2.03 -33.93
N ALA A 21 -12.64 -3.03 -33.68
CA ALA A 21 -12.49 -3.87 -32.50
C ALA A 21 -11.07 -4.47 -32.56
N ASN A 22 -10.09 -3.75 -32.03
CA ASN A 22 -8.68 -4.15 -32.05
C ASN A 22 -8.44 -5.13 -30.89
N GLU A 23 -8.63 -6.42 -31.15
CA GLU A 23 -8.32 -7.53 -30.25
C GLU A 23 -6.82 -7.72 -29.97
N ASN A 24 -5.96 -6.78 -30.40
CA ASN A 24 -4.60 -6.64 -29.89
C ASN A 24 -4.24 -5.15 -29.91
N LEU A 25 -4.50 -4.42 -28.82
CA LEU A 25 -3.60 -3.31 -28.52
C LEU A 25 -2.21 -3.93 -28.42
N ASP A 26 -1.24 -3.42 -29.18
CA ASP A 26 0.17 -3.79 -29.00
C ASP A 26 0.49 -3.73 -27.50
N ILE A 27 0.83 -4.87 -26.91
CA ILE A 27 1.10 -5.00 -25.47
C ILE A 27 2.11 -3.92 -25.04
N ALA A 28 3.09 -3.62 -25.90
CA ALA A 28 4.06 -2.55 -25.65
C ALA A 28 3.40 -1.16 -25.52
N VAL A 29 2.36 -0.87 -26.31
CA VAL A 29 1.58 0.38 -26.18
C VAL A 29 0.82 0.42 -24.85
N MET A 30 0.25 -0.71 -24.41
CA MET A 30 -0.44 -0.79 -23.12
C MET A 30 0.52 -0.60 -21.96
N GLU A 31 1.68 -1.25 -22.01
CA GLU A 31 2.75 -1.13 -21.02
C GLU A 31 3.27 0.31 -20.89
N ASN A 32 3.52 0.98 -22.03
CA ASN A 32 3.94 2.38 -22.03
C ASN A 32 2.87 3.33 -21.46
N ARG A 33 1.59 3.09 -21.77
CA ARG A 33 0.47 3.84 -21.20
C ARG A 33 0.35 3.60 -19.69
N ALA A 34 0.52 2.36 -19.26
CA ALA A 34 0.49 1.97 -17.86
C ALA A 34 1.60 2.67 -17.07
N GLY A 35 2.84 2.73 -17.59
CA GLY A 35 3.93 3.46 -16.96
C GLY A 35 3.65 4.96 -16.83
N THR A 36 3.11 5.59 -17.89
CA THR A 36 2.69 7.01 -17.85
C THR A 36 1.60 7.25 -16.81
N LEU A 37 0.64 6.34 -16.71
CA LEU A 37 -0.45 6.46 -15.74
C LEU A 37 0.06 6.30 -14.31
N ALA A 38 0.96 5.35 -14.07
CA ALA A 38 1.60 5.16 -12.77
C ALA A 38 2.30 6.43 -12.29
N LEU A 39 3.00 7.15 -13.18
CA LEU A 39 3.64 8.42 -12.83
C LEU A 39 2.62 9.49 -12.41
N LYS A 40 1.47 9.57 -13.09
CA LYS A 40 0.39 10.48 -12.69
C LYS A 40 -0.21 10.10 -11.34
N ALA A 41 -0.39 8.80 -11.08
CA ALA A 41 -0.84 8.30 -9.79
C ALA A 41 0.12 8.72 -8.66
N MET A 42 1.43 8.62 -8.89
CA MET A 42 2.44 9.07 -7.94
C MET A 42 2.40 10.59 -7.71
N GLN A 43 2.18 11.38 -8.76
CA GLN A 43 2.03 12.84 -8.63
C GLN A 43 0.85 13.20 -7.73
N ILE A 44 -0.30 12.54 -7.90
CA ILE A 44 -1.48 12.75 -7.05
C ILE A 44 -1.17 12.40 -5.60
N ILE A 45 -0.51 11.27 -5.35
CA ILE A 45 -0.09 10.87 -3.99
C ILE A 45 0.82 11.93 -3.37
N ASN A 46 1.79 12.43 -4.12
CA ASN A 46 2.70 13.48 -3.65
C ASN A 46 1.97 14.80 -3.39
N GLU A 47 0.99 15.17 -4.22
CA GLU A 47 0.18 16.37 -4.03
C GLU A 47 -0.68 16.30 -2.77
N LEU A 48 -1.30 15.16 -2.49
CA LEU A 48 -2.04 14.94 -1.24
C LEU A 48 -1.13 15.08 -0.02
N LYS A 49 0.05 14.47 -0.06
CA LYS A 49 1.04 14.48 1.03
C LYS A 49 1.68 15.84 1.30
N ARG A 50 1.54 16.83 0.40
CA ARG A 50 2.14 18.16 0.60
C ARG A 50 1.45 18.95 1.69
N ASN A 51 0.13 18.84 1.79
CA ASN A 51 -0.65 19.58 2.78
C ASN A 51 -1.93 18.82 3.11
N TRP A 52 -2.04 18.35 4.35
CA TRP A 52 -3.23 17.67 4.82
C TRP A 52 -4.29 18.70 5.23
N THR A 53 -5.44 18.60 4.57
CA THR A 53 -6.68 19.28 4.91
C THR A 53 -7.72 18.20 5.22
N ASP A 54 -8.82 18.56 5.89
CA ASP A 54 -9.88 17.58 6.18
C ASP A 54 -10.35 16.85 4.89
N ASP A 55 -10.55 17.59 3.80
CA ASP A 55 -10.91 17.03 2.49
C ASP A 55 -9.84 16.07 1.92
N SER A 56 -8.54 16.39 2.04
CA SER A 56 -7.49 15.52 1.51
C SER A 56 -7.24 14.29 2.39
N ILE A 57 -7.47 14.41 3.70
CA ILE A 57 -7.50 13.29 4.64
C ILE A 57 -8.66 12.34 4.30
N ASP A 58 -9.87 12.86 4.09
CA ASP A 58 -11.03 12.04 3.74
C ASP A 58 -10.85 11.36 2.39
N TYR A 59 -10.30 12.07 1.40
CA TYR A 59 -9.95 11.49 0.10
C TYR A 59 -8.90 10.38 0.24
N TRP A 60 -7.85 10.59 1.05
CA TRP A 60 -6.82 9.60 1.30
C TRP A 60 -7.40 8.33 1.94
N LYS A 61 -8.25 8.47 2.96
CA LYS A 61 -8.96 7.36 3.60
C LYS A 61 -9.86 6.62 2.60
N ALA A 62 -10.66 7.34 1.81
CA ALA A 62 -11.51 6.73 0.78
C ALA A 62 -10.70 5.97 -0.29
N LEU A 63 -9.53 6.50 -0.68
CA LEU A 63 -8.64 5.84 -1.62
C LEU A 63 -8.07 4.54 -1.05
N ARG A 64 -7.71 4.51 0.24
CA ARG A 64 -7.25 3.29 0.94
C ARG A 64 -8.34 2.22 1.00
N GLU A 65 -9.55 2.61 1.39
CA GLU A 65 -10.71 1.71 1.40
C GLU A 65 -10.97 1.14 -0.01
N LEU A 66 -10.96 1.98 -1.04
CA LEU A 66 -11.16 1.56 -2.42
C LEU A 66 -10.12 0.51 -2.85
N CYS A 67 -8.84 0.77 -2.57
CA CYS A 67 -7.75 -0.15 -2.90
C CYS A 67 -7.92 -1.49 -2.18
N LEU A 68 -8.29 -1.49 -0.89
CA LEU A 68 -8.54 -2.71 -0.11
C LEU A 68 -9.76 -3.49 -0.61
N MET A 69 -10.85 -2.81 -0.95
CA MET A 69 -12.07 -3.43 -1.49
C MET A 69 -11.84 -4.03 -2.88
N ARG A 70 -11.04 -3.36 -3.71
CA ARG A 70 -10.96 -3.63 -5.15
C ARG A 70 -9.51 -3.52 -5.63
N PRO A 71 -8.64 -4.48 -5.34
CA PRO A 71 -7.27 -4.51 -5.90
C PRO A 71 -7.26 -4.73 -7.43
N THR A 72 -8.33 -5.34 -7.95
CA THR A 72 -8.64 -5.47 -9.38
C THR A 72 -10.06 -4.97 -9.64
N LEU A 73 -10.36 -4.60 -10.89
CA LEU A 73 -11.65 -4.00 -11.25
C LEU A 73 -12.09 -4.37 -12.67
N SER A 74 -13.37 -4.68 -12.85
CA SER A 74 -13.92 -4.97 -14.18
C SER A 74 -14.02 -3.71 -15.04
N ARG A 75 -13.94 -3.86 -16.36
CA ARG A 75 -14.14 -2.74 -17.31
C ARG A 75 -15.45 -1.98 -17.09
N LYS A 76 -16.54 -2.71 -16.85
CA LYS A 76 -17.87 -2.13 -16.58
C LYS A 76 -17.86 -1.15 -15.41
N ASN A 77 -17.07 -1.41 -14.37
CA ASN A 77 -16.99 -0.50 -13.22
C ASN A 77 -16.18 0.76 -13.53
N VAL A 78 -15.10 0.67 -14.31
CA VAL A 78 -14.30 1.84 -14.71
C VAL A 78 -15.09 2.78 -15.62
N GLU A 79 -15.87 2.23 -16.56
CA GLU A 79 -16.70 3.04 -17.47
C GLU A 79 -17.79 3.84 -16.76
N GLN A 80 -18.23 3.37 -15.58
CA GLN A 80 -19.23 4.05 -14.76
C GLN A 80 -18.66 5.16 -13.89
N ASN A 81 -17.34 5.16 -13.63
CA ASN A 81 -16.71 6.18 -12.79
C ASN A 81 -15.29 6.50 -13.29
N SER A 82 -15.15 7.66 -13.91
CA SER A 82 -13.87 8.13 -14.47
C SER A 82 -12.78 8.35 -13.41
N GLN A 83 -13.12 8.49 -12.12
CA GLN A 83 -12.12 8.65 -11.05
C GLN A 83 -11.23 7.40 -10.91
N TYR A 84 -11.74 6.22 -11.30
CA TYR A 84 -10.96 4.98 -11.28
C TYR A 84 -9.83 4.95 -12.31
N GLN A 85 -9.89 5.79 -13.35
CA GLN A 85 -8.87 5.83 -14.40
C GLN A 85 -7.49 6.28 -13.90
N LEU A 86 -7.41 6.92 -12.73
CA LEU A 86 -6.14 7.34 -12.11
C LEU A 86 -5.61 6.31 -11.09
N VAL A 87 -6.45 5.37 -10.67
CA VAL A 87 -6.13 4.36 -9.66
C VAL A 87 -5.72 3.05 -10.31
N TYR A 88 -6.40 2.69 -11.41
CA TYR A 88 -6.23 1.42 -12.11
C TYR A 88 -5.69 1.60 -13.53
N MET A 89 -4.85 0.66 -13.97
CA MET A 89 -4.41 0.53 -15.35
C MET A 89 -5.13 -0.61 -16.06
N CYS A 90 -5.36 -0.45 -17.36
CA CYS A 90 -5.93 -1.50 -18.21
C CYS A 90 -4.86 -2.52 -18.60
N ALA A 91 -5.16 -3.80 -18.43
CA ALA A 91 -4.35 -4.93 -18.86
C ALA A 91 -4.83 -5.50 -20.21
N PRO A 92 -4.00 -6.28 -20.93
CA PRO A 92 -4.38 -6.89 -22.21
C PRO A 92 -5.49 -7.96 -22.10
N GLY A 93 -5.77 -8.41 -20.88
CA GLY A 93 -6.85 -9.34 -20.55
C GLY A 93 -7.11 -9.34 -19.04
N GLU A 94 -7.84 -10.33 -18.55
CA GLU A 94 -8.03 -10.50 -17.12
C GLU A 94 -6.74 -10.95 -16.43
N ILE A 95 -6.29 -10.18 -15.45
CA ILE A 95 -5.07 -10.47 -14.69
C ILE A 95 -5.29 -10.29 -13.19
N THR A 96 -4.44 -10.93 -12.40
CA THR A 96 -4.34 -10.74 -10.93
C THR A 96 -2.97 -10.22 -10.52
N ALA A 97 -2.03 -10.14 -11.47
CA ALA A 97 -0.67 -9.75 -11.21
C ALA A 97 0.00 -9.16 -12.45
N TYR A 98 1.04 -8.38 -12.21
CA TYR A 98 1.99 -7.93 -13.22
C TYR A 98 3.35 -7.66 -12.56
N SER A 99 4.36 -7.35 -13.37
CA SER A 99 5.69 -6.99 -12.88
C SER A 99 6.09 -5.59 -13.30
N TYR A 100 6.94 -4.94 -12.50
CA TYR A 100 7.42 -3.60 -12.79
C TYR A 100 8.84 -3.37 -12.24
N GLU A 101 9.45 -2.28 -12.68
CA GLU A 101 10.63 -1.68 -12.08
C GLU A 101 10.42 -0.17 -12.03
N GLN A 102 11.07 0.47 -11.07
CA GLN A 102 10.94 1.92 -10.84
C GLN A 102 12.29 2.55 -10.54
N GLU A 103 12.42 3.82 -10.90
CA GLU A 103 13.56 4.66 -10.54
C GLU A 103 13.12 5.84 -9.66
N GLY A 104 13.97 6.19 -8.68
CA GLY A 104 13.82 7.41 -7.89
C GLY A 104 12.57 7.42 -7.00
N ASP A 105 12.21 6.27 -6.44
CA ASP A 105 11.02 6.10 -5.60
C ASP A 105 9.74 6.53 -6.34
N TYR A 106 9.54 5.96 -7.53
CA TYR A 106 8.40 6.22 -8.41
C TYR A 106 8.34 7.66 -8.97
N ASN A 107 9.36 8.50 -8.76
CA ASN A 107 9.40 9.88 -9.27
C ASN A 107 10.04 10.03 -10.67
N LYS A 108 10.63 8.96 -11.22
CA LYS A 108 11.27 9.00 -12.55
C LYS A 108 10.59 8.07 -13.55
N ASN A 109 11.20 6.95 -13.91
CA ASN A 109 10.65 5.99 -14.85
C ASN A 109 9.94 4.88 -14.06
N ILE A 110 8.79 4.45 -14.57
CA ILE A 110 8.10 3.26 -14.09
C ILE A 110 7.82 2.39 -15.31
N ASN A 111 8.56 1.29 -15.44
CA ASN A 111 8.38 0.34 -16.52
C ASN A 111 7.50 -0.80 -16.02
N ILE A 112 6.48 -1.15 -16.81
CA ILE A 112 5.50 -2.17 -16.45
C ILE A 112 5.51 -3.25 -17.52
N LYS A 113 5.46 -4.52 -17.09
CA LYS A 113 5.40 -5.69 -17.96
C LYS A 113 4.33 -6.66 -17.48
N PHE A 114 3.43 -7.03 -18.38
CA PHE A 114 2.36 -7.99 -18.10
C PHE A 114 2.80 -9.45 -18.20
N ASP A 115 4.00 -9.72 -18.73
CA ASP A 115 4.57 -11.07 -18.87
C ASP A 115 5.30 -11.57 -17.60
N GLY A 116 5.41 -10.73 -16.57
CA GLY A 116 6.09 -11.10 -15.32
C GLY A 116 7.62 -11.08 -15.41
N SER A 117 8.23 -10.44 -16.39
CA SER A 117 9.70 -10.42 -16.58
C SER A 117 10.47 -9.48 -15.65
N LEU A 118 9.82 -8.49 -15.03
CA LEU A 118 10.48 -7.48 -14.18
C LEU A 118 10.61 -7.90 -12.70
N PRO A 119 11.57 -7.32 -11.94
CA PRO A 119 11.91 -7.78 -10.60
C PRO A 119 10.82 -7.56 -9.55
N GLN A 120 10.15 -6.41 -9.55
CA GLN A 120 9.09 -6.14 -8.58
C GLN A 120 7.77 -6.69 -9.08
N LYS A 121 6.92 -7.14 -8.16
CA LYS A 121 5.60 -7.69 -8.47
C LYS A 121 4.50 -6.86 -7.82
N MET A 122 3.37 -6.82 -8.50
CA MET A 122 2.08 -6.53 -7.88
C MET A 122 1.28 -7.81 -7.96
N SER A 123 0.94 -8.40 -6.82
CA SER A 123 0.13 -9.62 -6.71
C SER A 123 -0.36 -9.81 -5.26
N GLU A 124 -1.31 -10.73 -5.05
CA GLU A 124 -1.72 -11.13 -3.70
C GLU A 124 -0.61 -11.88 -2.95
N ASP A 125 0.22 -12.65 -3.66
CA ASP A 125 1.38 -13.34 -3.10
C ASP A 125 2.45 -12.34 -2.62
N GLU A 126 2.57 -11.20 -3.29
CA GLU A 126 3.51 -10.13 -2.91
C GLU A 126 3.22 -9.57 -1.51
N VAL A 127 1.98 -9.68 -1.03
CA VAL A 127 1.59 -9.20 0.30
C VAL A 127 1.21 -10.33 1.26
N HIS A 128 1.45 -11.59 0.88
CA HIS A 128 1.06 -12.77 1.65
C HIS A 128 -0.42 -12.77 2.04
N LEU A 129 -1.29 -12.31 1.13
CA LEU A 129 -2.72 -12.12 1.45
C LEU A 129 -3.36 -13.43 1.92
N LYS A 130 -2.99 -14.55 1.30
CA LYS A 130 -3.46 -15.88 1.67
C LYS A 130 -3.11 -16.25 3.11
N GLU A 131 -1.90 -15.92 3.56
CA GLU A 131 -1.45 -16.12 4.94
C GLU A 131 -2.14 -15.15 5.90
N ILE A 132 -2.32 -13.88 5.51
CA ILE A 132 -3.08 -12.89 6.29
C ILE A 132 -4.52 -13.40 6.56
N MET A 133 -5.17 -13.96 5.55
CA MET A 133 -6.54 -14.50 5.71
C MET A 133 -6.60 -15.75 6.61
N GLN A 134 -5.47 -16.37 6.95
CA GLN A 134 -5.40 -17.47 7.92
C GLN A 134 -5.26 -16.99 9.37
N ILE A 135 -4.95 -15.71 9.59
CA ILE A 135 -4.87 -15.13 10.93
C ILE A 135 -6.27 -15.15 11.57
N PRO A 136 -6.42 -15.71 12.79
CA PRO A 136 -7.75 -15.89 13.39
C PRO A 136 -8.55 -14.58 13.49
N GLY A 137 -9.70 -14.58 12.80
CA GLY A 137 -10.67 -13.48 12.74
C GLY A 137 -10.36 -12.35 11.74
N VAL A 138 -9.18 -12.32 11.11
CA VAL A 138 -8.86 -11.32 10.07
C VAL A 138 -9.75 -11.49 8.84
N LYS A 139 -10.00 -12.72 8.38
CA LYS A 139 -10.91 -12.95 7.26
C LYS A 139 -12.32 -12.41 7.53
N ALA A 140 -12.87 -12.66 8.71
CA ALA A 140 -14.18 -12.14 9.10
C ALA A 140 -14.20 -10.60 9.19
N LEU A 141 -13.10 -10.00 9.64
CA LEU A 141 -12.92 -8.54 9.61
C LEU A 141 -12.99 -8.01 8.18
N PHE A 142 -12.29 -8.63 7.24
CA PHE A 142 -12.27 -8.23 5.83
C PHE A 142 -13.65 -8.35 5.19
N GLU A 143 -14.32 -9.49 5.38
CA GLU A 143 -15.67 -9.73 4.88
C GLU A 143 -16.67 -8.70 5.43
N LYS A 144 -16.58 -8.36 6.72
CA LYS A 144 -17.42 -7.33 7.35
C LYS A 144 -17.26 -5.96 6.71
N HIS A 145 -16.05 -5.58 6.32
CA HIS A 145 -15.77 -4.28 5.70
C HIS A 145 -15.89 -4.31 4.16
N GLY A 146 -16.15 -5.47 3.56
CA GLY A 146 -16.19 -5.63 2.11
C GLY A 146 -14.81 -5.58 1.44
N TYR A 147 -13.74 -5.79 2.19
CA TYR A 147 -12.38 -5.87 1.66
C TYR A 147 -12.14 -7.17 0.90
N ALA A 148 -11.28 -7.09 -0.12
CA ALA A 148 -10.93 -8.25 -0.93
C ALA A 148 -10.11 -9.25 -0.11
N THR A 149 -10.55 -10.50 -0.07
CA THR A 149 -9.81 -11.62 0.55
C THR A 149 -8.89 -12.35 -0.44
N SER A 150 -8.97 -12.00 -1.72
CA SER A 150 -8.17 -12.50 -2.84
C SER A 150 -8.27 -11.54 -4.02
N PHE A 151 -7.30 -11.57 -4.93
CA PHE A 151 -7.32 -10.78 -6.15
C PHE A 151 -8.09 -11.55 -7.23
N VAL A 152 -9.28 -11.06 -7.59
CA VAL A 152 -10.10 -11.68 -8.64
C VAL A 152 -9.56 -11.27 -10.01
N PRO A 153 -9.42 -12.17 -11.00
CA PRO A 153 -9.02 -11.78 -12.36
C PRO A 153 -9.97 -10.73 -12.94
N ASN A 154 -9.44 -9.59 -13.39
CA ASN A 154 -10.19 -8.55 -14.10
C ASN A 154 -9.27 -7.78 -15.07
N GLU A 155 -9.85 -6.98 -15.97
CA GLU A 155 -9.12 -6.24 -16.99
C GLU A 155 -8.41 -4.97 -16.47
N PHE A 156 -8.70 -4.56 -15.24
CA PHE A 156 -8.03 -3.43 -14.58
C PHE A 156 -7.43 -3.84 -13.24
N ILE A 157 -6.25 -3.31 -12.94
CA ILE A 157 -5.48 -3.60 -11.73
C ILE A 157 -4.82 -2.32 -11.21
N LEU A 158 -4.57 -2.22 -9.90
CA LEU A 158 -3.92 -1.05 -9.31
C LEU A 158 -2.58 -0.76 -9.98
N THR A 159 -2.25 0.52 -10.13
CA THR A 159 -0.91 0.95 -10.57
C THR A 159 0.15 0.69 -9.48
N PRO A 160 1.46 0.64 -9.81
CA PRO A 160 2.50 0.38 -8.81
C PRO A 160 2.48 1.34 -7.61
N PRO A 161 2.29 2.67 -7.78
CA PRO A 161 2.20 3.59 -6.63
C PRO A 161 0.96 3.35 -5.78
N MET A 162 -0.20 3.06 -6.39
CA MET A 162 -1.42 2.73 -5.64
C MET A 162 -1.26 1.43 -4.85
N PHE A 163 -0.60 0.43 -5.42
CA PHE A 163 -0.34 -0.81 -4.71
C PHE A 163 0.65 -0.62 -3.55
N ASN A 164 1.80 0.03 -3.78
CA ASN A 164 2.85 0.11 -2.76
C ASN A 164 2.60 1.18 -1.69
N ASN A 165 2.06 2.34 -2.08
CA ASN A 165 1.96 3.47 -1.16
C ASN A 165 0.58 3.55 -0.48
N ILE A 166 -0.45 2.96 -1.10
CA ILE A 166 -1.83 3.00 -0.57
C ILE A 166 -2.24 1.61 -0.08
N TYR A 167 -2.32 0.62 -0.97
CA TYR A 167 -2.85 -0.71 -0.62
C TYR A 167 -2.01 -1.41 0.45
N LYS A 168 -0.69 -1.51 0.27
CA LYS A 168 0.19 -2.20 1.25
C LYS A 168 0.15 -1.54 2.63
N GLY A 169 0.16 -0.20 2.68
CA GLY A 169 0.02 0.54 3.93
C GLY A 169 -1.32 0.25 4.62
N ALA A 170 -2.42 0.35 3.86
CA ALA A 170 -3.76 0.12 4.38
C ALA A 170 -3.95 -1.32 4.90
N LEU A 171 -3.41 -2.28 4.16
CA LEU A 171 -3.42 -3.69 4.54
C LEU A 171 -2.64 -3.92 5.84
N GLY A 172 -1.42 -3.37 5.94
CA GLY A 172 -0.58 -3.47 7.12
C GLY A 172 -1.25 -2.88 8.36
N GLU A 173 -1.83 -1.69 8.23
CA GLU A 173 -2.52 -1.00 9.32
C GLU A 173 -3.76 -1.73 9.81
N VAL A 174 -4.66 -2.15 8.90
CA VAL A 174 -5.89 -2.87 9.27
C VAL A 174 -5.56 -4.17 10.00
N VAL A 175 -4.60 -4.95 9.47
CA VAL A 175 -4.21 -6.23 10.05
C VAL A 175 -3.44 -6.04 11.36
N GLY A 176 -2.48 -5.11 11.39
CA GLY A 176 -1.67 -4.80 12.56
C GLY A 176 -2.49 -4.28 13.72
N LYS A 177 -3.41 -3.34 13.45
CA LYS A 177 -4.36 -2.82 14.44
C LYS A 177 -5.18 -3.95 15.04
N TYR A 178 -5.78 -4.79 14.19
CA TYR A 178 -6.58 -5.91 14.65
C TYR A 178 -5.76 -6.84 15.57
N ILE A 179 -4.54 -7.21 15.19
CA ILE A 179 -3.72 -8.12 16.00
C ILE A 179 -3.33 -7.47 17.34
N LEU A 180 -2.88 -6.22 17.36
CA LEU A 180 -2.52 -5.57 18.62
C LEU A 180 -3.71 -5.42 19.56
N GLU A 181 -4.85 -4.97 19.06
CA GLU A 181 -6.03 -4.77 19.92
C GLU A 181 -6.56 -6.11 20.47
N GLN A 182 -6.59 -7.16 19.64
CA GLN A 182 -7.08 -8.47 20.08
C GLN A 182 -6.12 -9.22 21.00
N TYR A 183 -4.81 -9.16 20.75
CA TYR A 183 -3.84 -10.02 21.43
C TYR A 183 -2.96 -9.29 22.45
N ALA A 184 -2.68 -8.00 22.26
CA ALA A 184 -1.94 -7.19 23.24
C ALA A 184 -2.87 -6.44 24.21
N GLY A 185 -4.18 -6.38 23.94
CA GLY A 185 -5.17 -5.79 24.84
C GLY A 185 -5.06 -4.26 24.94
N VAL A 186 -4.61 -3.61 23.87
CA VAL A 186 -4.53 -2.15 23.74
C VAL A 186 -5.67 -1.61 22.89
N THR A 187 -5.85 -0.29 22.88
CA THR A 187 -6.79 0.39 21.97
C THR A 187 -6.03 1.46 21.20
N LEU A 188 -6.00 1.34 19.89
CA LEU A 188 -5.29 2.26 19.01
C LEU A 188 -6.22 3.38 18.58
N GLN A 189 -5.74 4.61 18.73
CA GLN A 189 -6.45 5.83 18.37
C GLN A 189 -5.89 6.39 17.07
N GLU A 190 -6.77 6.91 16.22
CA GLU A 190 -6.39 7.63 15.01
C GLU A 190 -5.51 8.84 15.36
N MET A 191 -4.57 9.17 14.48
CA MET A 191 -3.78 10.39 14.62
C MET A 191 -4.66 11.63 14.45
N PRO A 192 -4.44 12.70 15.25
CA PRO A 192 -5.13 13.96 15.02
C PRO A 192 -4.71 14.56 13.67
N PRO A 193 -5.58 15.37 13.02
CA PRO A 193 -5.30 15.94 11.70
C PRO A 193 -3.96 16.69 11.61
N GLU A 194 -3.56 17.38 12.67
CA GLU A 194 -2.28 18.11 12.76
C GLU A 194 -1.02 17.22 12.64
N PHE A 195 -1.15 15.93 12.97
CA PHE A 195 -0.08 14.93 12.90
C PHE A 195 -0.40 13.79 11.94
N PHE A 196 -1.35 14.00 11.03
CA PHE A 196 -1.77 12.99 10.07
C PHE A 196 -0.58 12.50 9.22
N GLU A 197 -0.50 11.18 9.01
CA GLU A 197 0.59 10.47 8.30
C GLU A 197 2.01 10.64 8.90
N LEU A 198 2.14 11.16 10.13
CA LEU A 198 3.42 11.08 10.84
C LEU A 198 3.66 9.65 11.35
N PHE A 199 2.62 9.04 11.91
CA PHE A 199 2.51 7.64 12.35
C PHE A 199 1.12 7.11 11.99
N ASP A 200 0.90 5.81 12.12
CA ASP A 200 -0.39 5.20 11.79
C ASP A 200 -1.40 5.40 12.92
N TYR A 201 -0.95 5.20 14.16
CA TYR A 201 -1.81 5.28 15.35
C TYR A 201 -1.06 5.84 16.57
N THR A 202 -1.84 6.22 17.59
CA THR A 202 -1.34 6.55 18.93
C THR A 202 -2.10 5.79 20.01
N LEU A 203 -1.46 5.61 21.16
CA LEU A 203 -2.12 5.10 22.37
C LEU A 203 -2.59 6.24 23.31
N GLY A 204 -2.40 7.50 22.91
CA GLY A 204 -2.82 8.69 23.69
C GLY A 204 -1.97 8.98 24.93
N ASN A 205 -0.97 8.17 25.21
CA ASN A 205 -0.02 8.28 26.33
C ASN A 205 1.38 8.71 25.86
N GLY A 206 1.48 9.32 24.67
CA GLY A 206 2.75 9.67 24.02
C GLY A 206 3.47 8.51 23.33
N VAL A 207 2.87 7.31 23.26
CA VAL A 207 3.32 6.22 22.39
C VAL A 207 2.65 6.31 21.02
N TYR A 208 3.44 6.18 19.97
CA TYR A 208 3.00 6.16 18.58
C TYR A 208 3.36 4.82 17.94
N VAL A 209 2.51 4.33 17.04
CA VAL A 209 2.64 3.02 16.39
C VAL A 209 2.70 3.22 14.88
N ASP A 210 3.64 2.52 14.24
CA ASP A 210 3.82 2.50 12.79
C ASP A 210 3.98 1.05 12.33
N PHE A 211 3.07 0.60 11.48
CA PHE A 211 2.98 -0.75 10.97
C PHE A 211 3.72 -0.87 9.64
N LYS A 212 4.44 -1.98 9.51
CA LYS A 212 5.21 -2.30 8.32
C LYS A 212 4.80 -3.68 7.80
N LEU A 213 4.72 -3.80 6.48
CA LEU A 213 4.45 -5.06 5.79
C LEU A 213 5.67 -5.42 4.94
N TRP A 214 6.78 -5.73 5.60
CA TRP A 214 8.06 -6.03 4.97
C TRP A 214 8.23 -7.53 4.71
N LYS A 215 8.94 -7.87 3.62
CA LYS A 215 9.30 -9.25 3.29
C LYS A 215 10.62 -9.72 3.90
N GLU A 216 11.52 -8.79 4.19
CA GLU A 216 12.87 -9.06 4.70
C GLU A 216 13.11 -8.35 6.03
N THR A 217 14.15 -8.77 6.74
CA THR A 217 14.65 -8.17 7.97
C THR A 217 15.22 -6.78 7.72
N MET A 218 14.38 -5.80 7.43
CA MET A 218 14.77 -4.42 7.66
C MET A 218 14.61 -4.15 9.15
N LEU A 219 15.72 -4.33 9.88
CA LEU A 219 15.98 -3.39 10.96
C LEU A 219 16.10 -2.02 10.32
N ILE A 220 15.66 -0.97 11.00
CA ILE A 220 15.96 0.39 10.59
C ILE A 220 17.48 0.57 10.70
N SER A 221 18.19 0.16 9.66
CA SER A 221 19.66 0.06 9.66
C SER A 221 20.30 1.38 9.28
N ALA A 222 19.53 2.34 8.76
CA ALA A 222 20.01 3.67 8.43
C ALA A 222 19.83 4.60 9.63
N GLU A 223 20.95 5.14 10.14
CA GLU A 223 20.96 6.23 11.13
C GLU A 223 20.07 7.41 10.68
N GLU A 224 20.00 7.66 9.36
CA GLU A 224 19.15 8.69 8.76
C GLU A 224 17.66 8.38 8.91
N GLU A 225 17.25 7.11 8.79
CA GLU A 225 15.86 6.71 8.96
C GLU A 225 15.45 6.78 10.43
N LYS A 226 16.33 6.37 11.36
CA LYS A 226 16.11 6.57 12.81
C LYS A 226 15.99 8.06 13.14
N LYS A 227 16.83 8.90 12.56
CA LYS A 227 16.75 10.35 12.74
C LYS A 227 15.41 10.90 12.27
N ASN A 228 14.95 10.53 11.07
CA ASN A 228 13.65 10.94 10.56
C ASN A 228 12.49 10.51 11.46
N VAL A 229 12.57 9.29 12.00
CA VAL A 229 11.60 8.76 12.96
C VAL A 229 11.59 9.57 14.26
N LEU A 230 12.75 9.92 14.81
CA LEU A 230 12.85 10.77 16.01
C LEU A 230 12.31 12.17 15.75
N GLU A 231 12.62 12.77 14.60
CA GLU A 231 12.08 14.09 14.24
C GLU A 231 10.55 14.08 14.16
N LYS A 232 9.94 13.00 13.63
CA LYS A 232 8.48 12.81 13.66
C LYS A 232 7.97 12.68 15.09
N LEU A 233 8.64 11.89 15.92
CA LEU A 233 8.28 11.69 17.33
C LEU A 233 8.33 13.01 18.10
N ASP A 234 9.39 13.80 17.92
CA ASP A 234 9.58 15.10 18.55
C ASP A 234 8.51 16.10 18.11
N LYS A 235 8.14 16.13 16.82
CA LYS A 235 7.02 16.94 16.31
C LYS A 235 5.69 16.63 16.99
N CYS A 236 5.46 15.37 17.33
CA CYS A 236 4.26 14.94 18.05
C CYS A 236 4.36 15.18 19.57
N GLY A 237 5.51 15.63 20.10
CA GLY A 237 5.76 15.67 21.55
C GLY A 237 5.79 14.28 22.20
N GLY A 238 6.15 13.25 21.43
CA GLY A 238 6.03 11.86 21.83
C GLY A 238 7.18 11.33 22.67
N LYS A 239 6.87 10.35 23.52
CA LYS A 239 7.86 9.68 24.37
C LYS A 239 8.52 8.50 23.66
N ARG A 240 7.75 7.79 22.82
CA ARG A 240 8.19 6.56 22.16
C ARG A 240 7.42 6.33 20.86
N THR A 241 8.13 5.81 19.88
CA THR A 241 7.53 5.17 18.71
C THR A 241 7.80 3.67 18.73
N VAL A 242 6.83 2.90 18.26
CA VAL A 242 6.87 1.45 18.17
C VAL A 242 6.60 1.08 16.72
N ILE A 243 7.65 0.60 16.06
CA ILE A 243 7.63 0.24 14.64
C ILE A 243 7.48 -1.27 14.56
N ILE A 244 6.43 -1.73 13.88
CA ILE A 244 5.94 -3.10 14.00
C ILE A 244 5.80 -3.69 12.63
N ASN A 245 6.68 -4.63 12.30
CA ASN A 245 6.47 -5.45 11.13
C ASN A 245 5.37 -6.49 11.45
N ILE A 246 4.41 -6.68 10.54
CA ILE A 246 3.28 -7.58 10.80
C ILE A 246 3.72 -9.04 10.76
N MET A 247 4.57 -9.41 9.80
CA MET A 247 4.88 -10.80 9.48
C MET A 247 6.37 -11.04 9.27
N LEU A 248 6.89 -12.15 9.79
CA LEU A 248 8.25 -12.63 9.53
C LEU A 248 8.27 -14.16 9.52
N ASP A 249 9.19 -14.77 8.78
CA ASP A 249 9.31 -16.22 8.61
C ASP A 249 10.38 -16.87 9.52
N HIS A 250 10.96 -16.11 10.44
CA HIS A 250 11.93 -16.63 11.41
C HIS A 250 11.86 -15.85 12.71
N ASN A 251 12.55 -16.37 13.73
CA ASN A 251 12.59 -15.73 15.02
C ASN A 251 13.59 -14.58 15.03
N MET A 252 13.15 -13.46 15.59
CA MET A 252 13.95 -12.25 15.77
C MET A 252 13.52 -11.57 17.06
N GLN A 253 14.44 -10.85 17.70
CA GLN A 253 14.17 -10.17 18.95
C GLN A 253 13.70 -8.73 18.71
N ILE A 254 12.83 -8.25 19.61
CA ILE A 254 12.53 -6.82 19.72
C ILE A 254 13.83 -6.06 19.97
N THR A 255 14.05 -5.01 19.18
CA THR A 255 15.18 -4.10 19.33
C THR A 255 14.71 -2.79 19.94
N SER A 256 15.55 -2.19 20.77
CA SER A 256 15.32 -0.90 21.40
C SER A 256 16.51 0.01 21.10
N SER A 257 16.24 1.21 20.60
CA SER A 257 17.25 2.22 20.32
C SER A 257 16.84 3.59 20.88
N ASP A 258 17.78 4.55 20.84
CA ASP A 258 17.62 5.89 21.41
C ASP A 258 17.08 5.88 22.86
N SER A 259 17.71 5.09 23.73
CA SER A 259 17.30 4.92 25.13
C SER A 259 15.83 4.48 25.33
N GLY A 260 15.28 3.70 24.39
CA GLY A 260 13.92 3.17 24.46
C GLY A 260 12.85 4.08 23.84
N ARG A 261 13.27 5.12 23.10
CA ARG A 261 12.38 5.98 22.33
C ARG A 261 11.96 5.36 21.01
N ILE A 262 12.78 4.47 20.43
CA ILE A 262 12.41 3.67 19.26
C ILE A 262 12.40 2.20 19.67
N ILE A 263 11.26 1.54 19.50
CA ILE A 263 11.11 0.10 19.68
C ILE A 263 10.75 -0.53 18.33
N GLU A 264 11.52 -1.53 17.90
CA GLU A 264 11.31 -2.25 16.66
C GLU A 264 10.83 -3.67 17.00
N ILE A 265 9.57 -3.96 16.66
CA ILE A 265 8.94 -5.27 16.83
C ILE A 265 9.02 -6.02 15.49
N PRO A 266 9.70 -7.17 15.43
CA PRO A 266 10.05 -7.80 14.16
C PRO A 266 8.89 -8.56 13.49
N TYR A 267 7.89 -8.97 14.25
CA TYR A 267 6.68 -9.63 13.75
C TYR A 267 5.56 -9.61 14.80
N LEU A 268 4.31 -9.67 14.34
CA LEU A 268 3.17 -10.08 15.16
C LEU A 268 2.67 -11.49 14.79
N TYR A 269 2.97 -11.94 13.57
CA TYR A 269 2.59 -13.25 13.04
C TYR A 269 3.78 -13.96 12.38
N ARG A 270 3.92 -15.26 12.63
CA ARG A 270 5.01 -16.10 12.12
C ARG A 270 4.59 -16.82 10.85
N LEU A 271 5.21 -16.49 9.72
CA LEU A 271 4.89 -17.08 8.42
C LEU A 271 5.29 -18.56 8.33
N ASP A 272 6.43 -18.93 8.93
CA ASP A 272 6.95 -20.30 8.95
C ASP A 272 6.09 -21.26 9.79
N ARG A 273 5.50 -20.73 10.87
CA ARG A 273 4.67 -21.51 11.81
C ARG A 273 3.18 -21.33 11.60
N LYS A 274 2.78 -20.27 10.88
CA LYS A 274 1.39 -19.87 10.64
C LYS A 274 0.62 -19.62 11.94
N GLU A 275 1.24 -18.89 12.86
CA GLU A 275 0.68 -18.60 14.18
C GLU A 275 0.96 -17.16 14.64
N ILE A 276 0.13 -16.66 15.55
CA ILE A 276 0.42 -15.40 16.26
C ILE A 276 1.71 -15.57 17.05
N GLY A 277 2.60 -14.57 16.98
CA GLY A 277 3.84 -14.49 17.77
C GLY A 277 3.56 -14.23 19.24
N THR A 278 2.90 -15.16 19.92
CA THR A 278 2.49 -15.04 21.33
C THR A 278 3.67 -14.74 22.26
N GLU A 279 4.86 -15.20 21.94
CA GLU A 279 6.11 -14.91 22.65
C GLU A 279 6.50 -13.42 22.55
N ILE A 280 6.30 -12.81 21.38
CA ILE A 280 6.55 -11.39 21.16
C ILE A 280 5.49 -10.56 21.85
N ILE A 281 4.21 -10.94 21.73
CA ILE A 281 3.10 -10.28 22.42
C ILE A 281 3.30 -10.30 23.94
N ALA A 282 3.68 -11.44 24.52
CA ALA A 282 3.98 -11.55 25.94
C ALA A 282 5.14 -10.63 26.36
N LYS A 283 6.19 -10.54 25.52
CA LYS A 283 7.32 -9.64 25.77
C LYS A 283 6.91 -8.17 25.69
N ILE A 284 6.11 -7.77 24.69
CA ILE A 284 5.57 -6.41 24.56
C ILE A 284 4.84 -5.98 25.84
N ASN A 285 3.98 -6.86 26.37
CA ASN A 285 3.23 -6.59 27.58
C ASN A 285 4.11 -6.54 28.84
N ARG A 286 5.07 -7.47 28.95
CA ARG A 286 5.98 -7.54 30.09
C ARG A 286 6.88 -6.32 30.21
N GLU A 287 7.41 -5.84 29.08
CA GLU A 287 8.35 -4.71 29.03
C GLU A 287 7.63 -3.35 28.94
N GLY A 288 6.30 -3.33 28.80
CA GLY A 288 5.51 -2.10 28.77
C GLY A 288 5.81 -1.22 27.55
N TYR A 289 6.13 -1.79 26.40
CA TYR A 289 6.50 -1.00 25.21
C TYR A 289 5.33 -0.15 24.69
N LEU A 290 4.10 -0.59 24.93
CA LEU A 290 2.86 0.10 24.58
C LEU A 290 2.29 0.95 25.74
N GLN A 291 3.05 1.18 26.82
CA GLN A 291 2.61 1.94 28.00
C GLN A 291 3.27 3.30 28.14
#